data_AF-A0A1N7Q7G5-F1
#
_entry.id   AF-A0A1N7Q7G5-F1
#
_cell.length_a   1.000
_cell.length_b   1.000
_cell.length_c   1.000
_cell.angle_alpha   90.00
_cell.angle_beta   90.00
_cell.angle_gamma   90.00
#
_symmetry.space_group_name_H-M   'P 1'
#
loop_
_entity.id
_entity.type
_entity.pdbx_description
1 polymer ?
#
loop_
_entity_poly.entity_id
_entity_poly.type
_entity_poly.pdbx_seq_one_letter_code
_entity_poly.pdbx_strand_id
1 'polypeptide(L)'
;MLLSVFQRIVCGDRIAMACCSAKRAIIAFVLDLPCDPCLQKRLSMSVVACTDLSEQHLPATLAEAAVLVLTTSSPADKCALTKLIADAWAAGRIAGVGCCPPPDRPARPEHPQLLPPKDMPKRSTGPGKGRPALIHALCHIELNAVDLAWDIVARFTDQDLPRAFYDDWVQVAVDEALHYQMLEQMLIGLGEHYGAFPAHDGLWQAAEQTAHSLSARLAIVPCTHEARGLDTTPPTLARLQAQGEQAMADALQIIYRDEITHVAAGVRWLTLVAERQGTDPAALFATELGRHYKGGLKPPFNDAARAEAGMTPAWYMPVARMDEKMAG
;
A
#
# COMPACT_ATOMS: atom_id res chain seq x y z
N MET A 1 -44.55 -22.85 10.58
CA MET A 1 -45.28 -24.08 10.94
C MET A 1 -45.70 -24.73 9.62
N LEU A 2 -44.92 -25.74 9.15
CA LEU A 2 -45.25 -27.18 9.22
C LEU A 2 -46.27 -27.54 8.12
N LEU A 3 -46.08 -28.46 7.15
CA LEU A 3 -45.28 -29.68 6.97
C LEU A 3 -45.06 -29.89 5.45
N SER A 4 -43.85 -30.11 4.92
CA SER A 4 -43.18 -31.41 4.67
C SER A 4 -43.99 -32.49 3.92
N VAL A 5 -43.65 -32.74 2.65
CA VAL A 5 -43.71 -34.08 2.03
C VAL A 5 -42.39 -34.31 1.30
N PHE A 6 -41.59 -35.20 1.87
CA PHE A 6 -40.41 -35.82 1.29
C PHE A 6 -40.86 -37.07 0.52
N GLN A 7 -40.45 -37.23 -0.74
CA GLN A 7 -40.28 -38.56 -1.31
C GLN A 7 -39.06 -38.57 -2.23
N ARG A 8 -38.12 -39.44 -1.87
CA ARG A 8 -36.84 -39.69 -2.53
C ARG A 8 -37.07 -40.48 -3.82
N ILE A 9 -36.42 -40.06 -4.90
CA ILE A 9 -35.90 -40.97 -5.92
C ILE A 9 -34.41 -40.66 -6.07
N VAL A 10 -33.59 -41.65 -5.78
CA VAL A 10 -32.15 -41.69 -6.05
C VAL A 10 -31.98 -42.29 -7.44
N CYS A 11 -31.29 -41.61 -8.36
CA CYS A 11 -30.12 -42.08 -9.13
C CYS A 11 -29.86 -41.16 -10.34
N GLY A 12 -28.62 -40.67 -10.51
CA GLY A 12 -28.05 -40.29 -11.82
C GLY A 12 -27.94 -38.81 -12.18
N ASP A 13 -26.83 -38.18 -11.77
CA ASP A 13 -25.97 -37.23 -12.50
C ASP A 13 -26.52 -36.14 -13.47
N ARG A 14 -26.08 -34.91 -13.12
CA ARG A 14 -25.77 -33.69 -13.90
C ARG A 14 -26.86 -32.63 -14.14
N ILE A 15 -26.58 -31.48 -13.51
CA ILE A 15 -27.34 -30.24 -13.41
C ILE A 15 -27.16 -29.39 -14.68
N ALA A 16 -28.28 -28.83 -15.14
CA ALA A 16 -28.40 -27.84 -16.20
C ALA A 16 -27.91 -26.44 -15.77
N MET A 17 -27.21 -25.74 -16.67
CA MET A 17 -27.01 -24.30 -16.59
C MET A 17 -27.98 -23.61 -17.57
N ALA A 18 -28.90 -22.83 -17.02
CA ALA A 18 -29.73 -21.89 -17.76
C ALA A 18 -29.64 -20.54 -17.03
N CYS A 19 -29.17 -19.50 -17.70
CA CYS A 19 -29.95 -18.26 -17.85
C CYS A 19 -29.26 -17.29 -18.81
N CYS A 20 -30.00 -16.94 -19.85
CA CYS A 20 -29.75 -15.85 -20.76
C CYS A 20 -30.43 -14.59 -20.18
N SER A 21 -29.73 -13.46 -20.03
CA SER A 21 -30.35 -12.14 -20.23
C SER A 21 -29.31 -11.00 -20.32
N ALA A 22 -29.20 -10.48 -21.54
CA ALA A 22 -29.15 -9.07 -21.91
C ALA A 22 -28.34 -8.06 -21.06
N LYS A 23 -27.30 -7.47 -21.68
CA LYS A 23 -27.25 -6.03 -22.01
C LYS A 23 -26.09 -5.71 -22.96
N ARG A 24 -26.41 -5.40 -24.22
CA ARG A 24 -25.58 -4.63 -25.17
C ARG A 24 -26.13 -3.21 -25.23
N ALA A 25 -25.27 -2.20 -25.20
CA ALA A 25 -25.31 -1.01 -26.06
C ALA A 25 -24.16 -0.05 -25.67
N ILE A 26 -23.78 0.83 -26.61
CA ILE A 26 -22.83 1.97 -26.52
C ILE A 26 -21.36 1.50 -26.74
N ILE A 27 -20.61 1.78 -27.81
CA ILE A 27 -20.62 2.77 -28.90
C ILE A 27 -19.97 2.16 -30.16
N ALA A 28 -20.49 2.48 -31.34
CA ALA A 28 -19.79 2.36 -32.61
C ALA A 28 -19.99 3.67 -33.39
N PHE A 29 -18.94 4.48 -33.50
CA PHE A 29 -18.62 5.32 -34.66
C PHE A 29 -17.30 6.07 -34.40
N VAL A 30 -16.35 6.02 -35.35
CA VAL A 30 -15.63 7.16 -35.97
C VAL A 30 -14.36 6.66 -36.71
N LEU A 31 -14.49 6.70 -38.04
CA LEU A 31 -13.58 7.22 -39.07
C LEU A 31 -12.20 6.57 -39.34
N ASP A 32 -12.06 6.18 -40.62
CA ASP A 32 -10.83 5.96 -41.39
C ASP A 32 -9.79 7.08 -41.19
N LEU A 33 -8.62 6.71 -40.68
CA LEU A 33 -7.36 7.46 -40.81
C LEU A 33 -6.19 6.47 -41.00
N PRO A 34 -5.12 6.85 -41.74
CA PRO A 34 -4.12 5.92 -42.24
C PRO A 34 -3.25 5.30 -41.15
N CYS A 35 -2.81 4.08 -41.45
CA CYS A 35 -2.06 3.14 -40.63
C CYS A 35 -0.72 3.71 -40.10
N ASP A 36 -0.66 4.04 -38.82
CA ASP A 36 0.58 4.23 -38.06
C ASP A 36 0.72 3.08 -37.02
N PRO A 37 1.67 2.15 -37.20
CA PRO A 37 1.88 1.01 -36.30
C PRO A 37 2.23 1.39 -34.85
N CYS A 38 2.67 2.63 -34.59
CA CYS A 38 3.01 3.09 -33.24
C CYS A 38 1.80 3.57 -32.43
N LEU A 39 0.72 4.00 -33.09
CA LEU A 39 -0.45 4.58 -32.40
C LEU A 39 -1.45 3.49 -31.97
N GLN A 40 -1.51 2.36 -32.68
CA GLN A 40 -2.39 1.24 -32.33
C GLN A 40 -1.97 0.48 -31.07
N LYS A 41 -0.69 0.57 -30.67
CA LYS A 41 -0.21 -0.03 -29.41
C LYS A 41 -0.57 0.79 -28.16
N ARG A 42 -1.15 1.99 -28.33
CA ARG A 42 -1.56 2.89 -27.23
C ARG A 42 -3.06 2.90 -26.92
N LEU A 43 -3.88 2.14 -27.64
CA LEU A 43 -5.34 2.14 -27.47
C LEU A 43 -5.97 0.75 -27.24
N SER A 44 -5.16 -0.25 -26.88
CA SER A 44 -5.66 -1.61 -26.56
C SER A 44 -5.30 -2.10 -25.15
N MET A 45 -5.03 -1.21 -24.20
CA MET A 45 -5.11 -1.57 -22.78
C MET A 45 -6.58 -1.47 -22.35
N SER A 46 -7.38 -2.41 -22.85
CA SER A 46 -8.71 -2.67 -22.31
C SER A 46 -8.54 -3.01 -20.83
N VAL A 47 -9.36 -2.39 -19.98
CA VAL A 47 -9.50 -2.71 -18.56
C VAL A 47 -9.76 -4.21 -18.45
N VAL A 48 -8.71 -4.99 -18.18
CA VAL A 48 -8.84 -6.39 -17.83
C VAL A 48 -9.46 -6.39 -16.44
N ALA A 49 -10.73 -6.75 -16.34
CA ALA A 49 -11.32 -7.06 -15.05
C ALA A 49 -10.46 -8.15 -14.38
N CYS A 50 -10.15 -7.99 -13.09
CA CYS A 50 -9.23 -8.85 -12.33
C CYS A 50 -9.58 -10.35 -12.34
N THR A 51 -10.75 -10.72 -12.87
CA THR A 51 -11.24 -12.10 -12.95
C THR A 51 -10.56 -12.98 -14.01
N ASP A 52 -9.68 -12.44 -14.87
CA ASP A 52 -9.08 -13.20 -15.99
C ASP A 52 -7.54 -13.24 -16.01
N LEU A 53 -6.87 -12.83 -14.93
CA LEU A 53 -5.43 -13.10 -14.75
C LEU A 53 -5.22 -14.55 -14.30
N SER A 54 -5.47 -15.48 -15.23
CA SER A 54 -4.91 -16.82 -15.12
C SER A 54 -3.38 -16.76 -15.26
N GLU A 55 -2.65 -17.77 -14.78
CA GLU A 55 -1.17 -17.88 -14.93
C GLU A 55 -0.65 -17.67 -16.37
N GLN A 56 -1.54 -17.68 -17.37
CA GLN A 56 -1.23 -17.59 -18.79
C GLN A 56 -1.01 -16.16 -19.32
N HIS A 57 -1.28 -15.10 -18.56
CA HIS A 57 -1.11 -13.70 -19.01
C HIS A 57 -0.36 -12.79 -18.01
N LEU A 58 0.64 -13.34 -17.32
CA LEU A 58 1.49 -12.52 -16.44
C LEU A 58 2.24 -11.44 -17.25
N PRO A 59 2.41 -10.23 -16.69
CA PRO A 59 3.28 -9.20 -17.27
C PRO A 59 4.70 -9.72 -17.50
N ALA A 60 5.35 -9.28 -18.58
CA ALA A 60 6.68 -9.77 -18.94
C ALA A 60 7.76 -9.25 -17.98
N THR A 61 7.53 -8.07 -17.40
CA THR A 61 8.47 -7.38 -16.52
C THR A 61 7.83 -6.92 -15.21
N LEU A 62 8.65 -6.75 -14.18
CA LEU A 62 8.18 -6.32 -12.85
C LEU A 62 7.61 -4.91 -12.87
N ALA A 63 8.16 -4.00 -13.68
CA ALA A 63 7.64 -2.65 -13.85
C ALA A 63 6.25 -2.65 -14.48
N GLU A 64 6.01 -3.46 -15.52
CA GLU A 64 4.65 -3.62 -16.09
C GLU A 64 3.68 -4.22 -15.06
N ALA A 65 4.16 -5.17 -14.24
CA ALA A 65 3.37 -5.75 -13.17
C ALA A 65 3.00 -4.73 -12.08
N ALA A 66 3.95 -3.90 -11.67
CA ALA A 66 3.72 -2.79 -10.75
C ALA A 66 2.70 -1.79 -11.30
N VAL A 67 2.81 -1.42 -12.58
CA VAL A 67 1.83 -0.53 -13.24
C VAL A 67 0.44 -1.17 -13.30
N LEU A 68 0.34 -2.48 -13.53
CA LEU A 68 -0.94 -3.20 -13.47
C LEU A 68 -1.59 -3.11 -12.08
N VAL A 69 -0.81 -3.26 -11.00
CA VAL A 69 -1.31 -3.08 -9.62
C VAL A 69 -1.75 -1.63 -9.39
N LEU A 70 -0.91 -0.67 -9.75
CA LEU A 70 -1.19 0.76 -9.57
C LEU A 70 -2.42 1.22 -10.37
N THR A 71 -2.75 0.59 -11.48
CA THR A 71 -3.94 0.90 -12.30
C THR A 71 -5.19 0.11 -11.92
N THR A 72 -5.09 -0.79 -10.94
CA THR A 72 -6.23 -1.54 -10.39
C THR A 72 -6.91 -0.73 -9.28
N SER A 73 -8.19 -0.38 -9.45
CA SER A 73 -8.92 0.48 -8.49
C SER A 73 -9.50 -0.27 -7.29
N SER A 74 -9.93 -1.52 -7.47
CA SER A 74 -10.52 -2.35 -6.42
C SER A 74 -9.46 -2.76 -5.40
N PRO A 75 -9.63 -2.46 -4.09
CA PRO A 75 -8.65 -2.84 -3.08
C PRO A 75 -8.43 -4.35 -2.98
N ALA A 76 -9.51 -5.14 -3.08
CA ALA A 76 -9.44 -6.60 -3.03
C ALA A 76 -8.66 -7.17 -4.22
N ASP A 77 -8.95 -6.67 -5.43
CA ASP A 77 -8.25 -7.08 -6.65
C ASP A 77 -6.78 -6.65 -6.60
N LYS A 78 -6.50 -5.45 -6.08
CA LYS A 78 -5.14 -4.94 -5.89
C LYS A 78 -4.34 -5.87 -4.97
N CYS A 79 -4.90 -6.28 -3.84
CA CYS A 79 -4.24 -7.21 -2.91
C CYS A 79 -4.03 -8.60 -3.53
N ALA A 80 -5.05 -9.14 -4.22
CA ALA A 80 -4.94 -10.43 -4.90
C ALA A 80 -3.86 -10.41 -5.98
N LEU A 81 -3.81 -9.34 -6.76
CA LEU A 81 -2.82 -9.13 -7.81
C LEU A 81 -1.40 -8.97 -7.24
N THR A 82 -1.23 -8.22 -6.15
CA THR A 82 0.04 -8.11 -5.44
C THR A 82 0.58 -9.49 -5.08
N LYS A 83 -0.26 -10.37 -4.50
CA LYS A 83 0.15 -11.72 -4.13
C LYS A 83 0.52 -12.57 -5.35
N LEU A 84 -0.29 -12.54 -6.40
CA LEU A 84 -0.04 -13.26 -7.65
C LEU A 84 1.31 -12.87 -8.28
N ILE A 85 1.58 -11.55 -8.36
CA ILE A 85 2.81 -11.02 -8.95
C ILE A 85 4.02 -11.36 -8.08
N ALA A 86 3.90 -11.24 -6.75
CA ALA A 86 4.99 -11.58 -5.84
C ALA A 86 5.38 -13.07 -5.96
N ASP A 87 4.40 -13.97 -6.03
CA ASP A 87 4.64 -15.41 -6.23
C ASP A 87 5.27 -15.68 -7.61
N ALA A 88 4.85 -14.96 -8.65
CA ALA A 88 5.44 -15.06 -9.99
C ALA A 88 6.89 -14.53 -10.04
N TRP A 89 7.17 -13.42 -9.34
CA TRP A 89 8.50 -12.83 -9.24
C TRP A 89 9.47 -13.73 -8.48
N ALA A 90 9.02 -14.29 -7.35
CA ALA A 90 9.80 -15.25 -6.56
C ALA A 90 10.11 -16.53 -7.35
N ALA A 91 9.16 -17.00 -8.16
CA ALA A 91 9.32 -18.16 -9.03
C ALA A 91 10.14 -17.89 -10.31
N GLY A 92 10.59 -16.64 -10.55
CA GLY A 92 11.32 -16.27 -11.76
C GLY A 92 10.48 -16.30 -13.04
N ARG A 93 9.13 -16.31 -12.92
CA ARG A 93 8.21 -16.27 -14.07
C ARG A 93 8.09 -14.86 -14.69
N ILE A 94 8.40 -13.84 -13.91
CA ILE A 94 8.63 -12.47 -14.40
C ILE A 94 10.12 -12.32 -14.67
N ALA A 95 10.49 -12.12 -15.94
CA ALA A 95 11.86 -12.35 -16.43
C ALA A 95 12.88 -11.30 -15.96
N GLY A 96 12.42 -10.12 -15.52
CA GLY A 96 13.28 -9.04 -15.06
C GLY A 96 12.50 -7.80 -14.68
N VAL A 97 13.21 -6.75 -14.30
CA VAL A 97 12.61 -5.50 -13.80
C VAL A 97 11.89 -4.75 -14.93
N GLY A 98 12.54 -4.59 -16.08
CA GLY A 98 11.99 -3.82 -17.20
C GLY A 98 11.87 -2.33 -16.92
N CYS A 99 11.13 -1.64 -17.78
CA CYS A 99 10.86 -0.21 -17.65
C CYS A 99 9.44 0.08 -18.12
N CYS A 100 8.60 0.54 -17.21
CA CYS A 100 7.23 0.95 -17.48
C CYS A 100 6.90 2.11 -16.54
N PRO A 101 6.79 3.35 -17.03
CA PRO A 101 6.51 4.50 -16.17
C PRO A 101 5.15 4.33 -15.45
N PRO A 102 5.11 4.48 -14.12
CA PRO A 102 3.84 4.42 -13.39
C PRO A 102 2.96 5.64 -13.67
N PRO A 103 1.64 5.53 -13.43
CA PRO A 103 0.78 6.70 -13.44
C PRO A 103 1.21 7.71 -12.35
N ASP A 104 0.80 8.97 -12.50
CA ASP A 104 1.06 10.00 -11.48
C ASP A 104 0.38 9.65 -10.14
N ARG A 105 -0.75 8.96 -10.21
CA ARG A 105 -1.53 8.48 -9.05
C ARG A 105 -2.06 7.07 -9.30
N PRO A 106 -2.16 6.24 -8.25
CA PRO A 106 -2.78 4.93 -8.37
C PRO A 106 -4.27 5.10 -8.60
N ALA A 107 -4.86 4.15 -9.31
CA ALA A 107 -6.29 3.98 -9.37
C ALA A 107 -6.84 3.70 -7.97
N ARG A 108 -7.98 4.30 -7.67
CA ARG A 108 -8.70 4.22 -6.40
C ARG A 108 -10.19 3.98 -6.67
N PRO A 109 -10.94 3.39 -5.73
CA PRO A 109 -12.39 3.40 -5.79
C PRO A 109 -12.94 4.83 -5.61
N GLU A 110 -14.22 5.04 -5.91
CA GLU A 110 -14.88 6.35 -5.77
C GLU A 110 -14.85 6.89 -4.32
N HIS A 111 -14.84 5.99 -3.34
CA HIS A 111 -14.69 6.29 -1.92
C HIS A 111 -13.41 5.67 -1.37
N PRO A 112 -12.78 6.22 -0.31
CA PRO A 112 -13.28 7.27 0.59
C PRO A 112 -13.19 8.70 0.03
N GLN A 113 -14.02 9.60 0.57
CA GLN A 113 -13.85 11.04 0.33
C GLN A 113 -12.52 11.51 0.93
N LEU A 114 -11.68 12.18 0.14
CA LEU A 114 -10.42 12.74 0.61
C LEU A 114 -10.65 14.14 1.20
N LEU A 115 -10.32 14.31 2.47
CA LEU A 115 -10.43 15.56 3.22
C LEU A 115 -9.04 16.05 3.68
N PRO A 116 -8.86 17.37 3.88
CA PRO A 116 -7.67 17.90 4.55
C PRO A 116 -7.52 17.35 5.97
N PRO A 117 -6.29 17.18 6.50
CA PRO A 117 -6.06 16.61 7.84
C PRO A 117 -6.83 17.29 8.98
N LYS A 118 -7.04 18.60 8.89
CA LYS A 118 -7.80 19.40 9.88
C LYS A 118 -9.30 19.08 9.92
N ASP A 119 -9.83 18.52 8.84
CA ASP A 119 -11.25 18.22 8.66
C ASP A 119 -11.54 16.72 8.90
N MET A 120 -10.52 15.95 9.32
CA MET A 120 -10.66 14.53 9.60
C MET A 120 -11.46 14.26 10.88
N PRO A 121 -12.34 13.24 10.89
CA PRO A 121 -13.10 12.88 12.07
C PRO A 121 -12.18 12.39 13.20
N LYS A 122 -12.63 12.59 14.45
CA LYS A 122 -11.91 12.07 15.62
C LYS A 122 -11.93 10.54 15.60
N ARG A 123 -10.74 9.94 15.62
CA ARG A 123 -10.52 8.49 15.74
C ARG A 123 -10.38 8.12 17.23
N SER A 124 -10.87 6.95 17.64
CA SER A 124 -10.78 6.49 19.03
C SER A 124 -10.60 4.98 19.09
N THR A 125 -9.79 4.49 20.03
CA THR A 125 -9.66 3.05 20.32
C THR A 125 -10.85 2.53 21.15
N GLY A 126 -11.52 3.43 21.90
CA GLY A 126 -12.60 3.10 22.82
C GLY A 126 -13.86 2.55 22.12
N PRO A 127 -14.72 1.84 22.87
CA PRO A 127 -15.93 1.24 22.33
C PRO A 127 -16.89 2.33 21.84
N GLY A 128 -17.35 2.21 20.59
CA GLY A 128 -18.29 3.13 19.96
C GLY A 128 -17.91 3.53 18.53
N LYS A 129 -18.57 4.58 18.02
CA LYS A 129 -18.44 5.02 16.61
C LYS A 129 -17.03 5.42 16.18
N GLY A 130 -16.11 5.66 17.12
CA GLY A 130 -14.73 6.04 16.82
C GLY A 130 -13.83 4.88 16.38
N ARG A 131 -14.18 3.63 16.70
CA ARG A 131 -13.37 2.45 16.37
C ARG A 131 -13.44 2.06 14.90
N PRO A 132 -14.62 1.96 14.26
CA PRO A 132 -14.67 1.71 12.81
C PRO A 132 -13.92 2.78 12.01
N ALA A 133 -14.01 4.06 12.40
CA ALA A 133 -13.26 5.14 11.78
C ALA A 133 -11.73 5.02 11.97
N LEU A 134 -11.28 4.46 13.10
CA LEU A 134 -9.85 4.16 13.32
C LEU A 134 -9.39 3.02 12.42
N ILE A 135 -10.13 1.90 12.38
CA ILE A 135 -9.79 0.74 11.56
C ILE A 135 -9.81 1.11 10.07
N HIS A 136 -10.84 1.83 9.61
CA HIS A 136 -10.90 2.35 8.24
C HIS A 136 -9.69 3.22 7.90
N ALA A 137 -9.27 4.10 8.80
CA ALA A 137 -8.09 4.93 8.56
C ALA A 137 -6.80 4.10 8.46
N LEU A 138 -6.68 3.03 9.24
CA LEU A 138 -5.57 2.08 9.11
C LEU A 138 -5.65 1.34 7.77
N CYS A 139 -6.82 0.82 7.36
CA CYS A 139 -7.00 0.25 6.02
C CYS A 139 -6.56 1.23 4.92
N HIS A 140 -6.87 2.52 5.05
CA HIS A 140 -6.45 3.53 4.07
C HIS A 140 -4.92 3.72 4.05
N ILE A 141 -4.27 3.64 5.21
CA ILE A 141 -2.81 3.70 5.31
C ILE A 141 -2.21 2.47 4.60
N GLU A 142 -2.64 1.25 4.94
CA GLU A 142 -2.04 0.03 4.36
C GLU A 142 -2.30 -0.06 2.86
N LEU A 143 -3.47 0.36 2.38
CA LEU A 143 -3.73 0.40 0.94
C LEU A 143 -2.89 1.46 0.22
N ASN A 144 -2.51 2.56 0.89
CA ASN A 144 -1.50 3.47 0.36
C ASN A 144 -0.11 2.84 0.39
N ALA A 145 0.24 2.08 1.43
CA ALA A 145 1.53 1.41 1.53
C ALA A 145 1.73 0.36 0.43
N VAL A 146 0.70 -0.42 0.07
CA VAL A 146 0.70 -1.28 -1.14
C VAL A 146 1.05 -0.48 -2.38
N ASP A 147 0.39 0.67 -2.59
CA ASP A 147 0.65 1.53 -3.74
C ASP A 147 2.06 2.13 -3.72
N LEU A 148 2.55 2.56 -2.56
CA LEU A 148 3.89 3.13 -2.41
C LEU A 148 4.99 2.10 -2.71
N ALA A 149 4.79 0.85 -2.28
CA ALA A 149 5.70 -0.26 -2.54
C ALA A 149 5.76 -0.64 -4.02
N TRP A 150 4.64 -0.63 -4.73
CA TRP A 150 4.65 -0.82 -6.20
C TRP A 150 5.14 0.41 -6.97
N ASP A 151 4.85 1.61 -6.48
CA ASP A 151 5.31 2.85 -7.10
C ASP A 151 6.84 2.93 -7.13
N ILE A 152 7.51 2.64 -6.02
CA ILE A 152 8.97 2.71 -5.98
C ILE A 152 9.63 1.66 -6.90
N VAL A 153 8.99 0.49 -7.08
CA VAL A 153 9.42 -0.56 -8.01
C VAL A 153 9.35 -0.08 -9.46
N ALA A 154 8.26 0.55 -9.88
CA ALA A 154 8.08 1.02 -11.26
C ALA A 154 8.86 2.30 -11.57
N ARG A 155 8.95 3.22 -10.60
CA ARG A 155 9.37 4.60 -10.81
C ARG A 155 10.88 4.78 -10.95
N PHE A 156 11.68 3.97 -10.25
CA PHE A 156 13.14 4.15 -10.17
C PHE A 156 13.92 3.04 -10.90
N THR A 157 13.35 2.52 -11.99
CA THR A 157 13.97 1.45 -12.81
C THR A 157 15.23 1.89 -13.54
N ASP A 158 15.49 3.20 -13.65
CA ASP A 158 16.66 3.80 -14.29
C ASP A 158 17.86 4.02 -13.34
N GLN A 159 17.74 3.67 -12.05
CA GLN A 159 18.76 3.91 -11.02
C GLN A 159 19.80 2.79 -10.85
N ASP A 160 19.80 1.79 -11.74
CA ASP A 160 20.70 0.62 -11.69
C ASP A 160 20.72 -0.02 -10.28
N LEU A 161 19.54 -0.44 -9.82
CA LEU A 161 19.35 -1.02 -8.50
C LEU A 161 19.47 -2.54 -8.57
N PRO A 162 20.06 -3.20 -7.55
CA PRO A 162 20.19 -4.65 -7.54
C PRO A 162 18.83 -5.32 -7.36
N ARG A 163 18.71 -6.59 -7.77
CA ARG A 163 17.48 -7.39 -7.60
C ARG A 163 16.90 -7.34 -6.19
N ALA A 164 17.78 -7.35 -5.17
CA ALA A 164 17.40 -7.29 -3.76
C ALA A 164 16.57 -6.04 -3.41
N PHE A 165 16.74 -4.91 -4.11
CA PHE A 165 15.89 -3.72 -3.95
C PHE A 165 14.45 -4.03 -4.28
N TYR A 166 14.25 -4.68 -5.42
CA TYR A 166 12.92 -5.07 -5.88
C TYR A 166 12.34 -6.19 -5.03
N ASP A 167 13.17 -7.15 -4.59
CA ASP A 167 12.74 -8.21 -3.67
C ASP A 167 12.17 -7.63 -2.37
N ASP A 168 12.84 -6.64 -1.78
CA ASP A 168 12.37 -5.95 -0.58
C ASP A 168 11.02 -5.26 -0.80
N TRP A 169 10.87 -4.46 -1.85
CA TRP A 169 9.62 -3.71 -2.07
C TRP A 169 8.46 -4.60 -2.52
N VAL A 170 8.73 -5.71 -3.22
CA VAL A 170 7.71 -6.73 -3.50
C VAL A 170 7.26 -7.39 -2.19
N GLN A 171 8.18 -7.67 -1.27
CA GLN A 171 7.83 -8.23 0.05
C GLN A 171 7.02 -7.23 0.88
N VAL A 172 7.45 -5.96 0.97
CA VAL A 172 6.67 -4.89 1.62
C VAL A 172 5.27 -4.83 1.03
N ALA A 173 5.12 -4.81 -0.31
CA ALA A 173 3.79 -4.78 -0.92
C ALA A 173 2.90 -5.96 -0.50
N VAL A 174 3.46 -7.16 -0.35
CA VAL A 174 2.75 -8.35 0.14
C VAL A 174 2.30 -8.17 1.59
N ASP A 175 3.20 -7.72 2.46
CA ASP A 175 2.90 -7.51 3.87
C ASP A 175 1.79 -6.47 4.05
N GLU A 176 1.85 -5.35 3.32
CA GLU A 176 0.81 -4.32 3.34
C GLU A 176 -0.54 -4.78 2.77
N ALA A 177 -0.52 -5.65 1.76
CA ALA A 177 -1.75 -6.26 1.25
C ALA A 177 -2.40 -7.17 2.31
N LEU A 178 -1.60 -7.92 3.07
CA LEU A 178 -2.08 -8.74 4.19
C LEU A 178 -2.59 -7.87 5.35
N HIS A 179 -1.89 -6.78 5.67
CA HIS A 179 -2.32 -5.81 6.68
C HIS A 179 -3.67 -5.20 6.34
N TYR A 180 -3.83 -4.73 5.10
CA TYR A 180 -5.09 -4.20 4.57
C TYR A 180 -6.23 -5.21 4.73
N GLN A 181 -6.03 -6.45 4.23
CA GLN A 181 -7.06 -7.49 4.26
C GLN A 181 -7.47 -7.87 5.69
N MET A 182 -6.50 -7.96 6.60
CA MET A 182 -6.74 -8.23 8.01
C MET A 182 -7.61 -7.14 8.66
N LEU A 183 -7.30 -5.87 8.41
CA LEU A 183 -8.05 -4.74 8.95
C LEU A 183 -9.43 -4.59 8.28
N GLU A 184 -9.53 -4.82 6.98
CA GLU A 184 -10.80 -4.79 6.25
C GLU A 184 -11.76 -5.87 6.77
N GLN A 185 -11.26 -7.07 7.04
CA GLN A 185 -12.05 -8.14 7.62
C GLN A 185 -12.60 -7.77 9.01
N MET A 186 -11.83 -7.04 9.82
CA MET A 186 -12.32 -6.50 11.09
C MET A 186 -13.38 -5.42 10.89
N LEU A 187 -13.18 -4.53 9.92
CA LEU A 187 -14.13 -3.47 9.60
C LEU A 187 -15.49 -4.03 9.16
N ILE A 188 -15.46 -5.07 8.30
CA ILE A 188 -16.64 -5.84 7.89
C ILE A 188 -17.32 -6.49 9.10
N GLY A 189 -16.55 -7.05 10.04
CA GLY A 189 -17.06 -7.63 11.28
C GLY A 189 -17.81 -6.61 12.16
N LEU A 190 -17.53 -5.32 12.01
CA LEU A 190 -18.22 -4.22 12.68
C LEU A 190 -19.43 -3.69 11.89
N GLY A 191 -19.75 -4.30 10.74
CA GLY A 191 -20.84 -3.87 9.85
C GLY A 191 -20.50 -2.65 9.00
N GLU A 192 -19.21 -2.33 8.84
CA GLU A 192 -18.71 -1.20 8.08
C GLU A 192 -17.84 -1.68 6.90
N HIS A 193 -17.41 -0.77 6.02
CA HIS A 193 -16.60 -1.13 4.85
C HIS A 193 -15.56 -0.05 4.53
N TYR A 194 -14.50 -0.44 3.80
CA TYR A 194 -13.55 0.54 3.29
C TYR A 194 -14.25 1.52 2.35
N GLY A 195 -14.04 2.81 2.58
CA GLY A 195 -14.78 3.90 1.90
C GLY A 195 -15.92 4.52 2.71
N ALA A 196 -16.42 3.86 3.77
CA ALA A 196 -17.52 4.37 4.60
C ALA A 196 -17.20 5.67 5.37
N PHE A 197 -15.91 5.92 5.64
CA PHE A 197 -15.42 7.10 6.33
C PHE A 197 -14.51 7.92 5.39
N PRO A 198 -14.35 9.24 5.61
CA PRO A 198 -13.38 10.02 4.85
C PRO A 198 -11.94 9.60 5.20
N ALA A 199 -11.01 9.93 4.32
CA ALA A 199 -9.58 9.70 4.50
C ALA A 199 -8.78 10.96 4.13
N HIS A 200 -7.47 10.97 4.38
CA HIS A 200 -6.59 12.05 3.97
C HIS A 200 -5.51 11.53 3.04
N ASP A 201 -5.05 12.38 2.12
CA ASP A 201 -4.14 11.97 1.04
C ASP A 201 -2.64 12.13 1.35
N GLY A 202 -2.30 12.41 2.62
CA GLY A 202 -0.95 12.86 3.01
C GLY A 202 0.19 11.93 2.59
N LEU A 203 -0.01 10.61 2.60
CA LEU A 203 1.00 9.64 2.17
C LEU A 203 1.28 9.73 0.67
N TRP A 204 0.24 9.76 -0.16
CA TRP A 204 0.43 9.88 -1.60
C TRP A 204 0.93 11.27 -2.01
N GLN A 205 0.52 12.33 -1.32
CA GLN A 205 1.10 13.67 -1.52
C GLN A 205 2.60 13.70 -1.25
N ALA A 206 3.09 12.97 -0.25
CA ALA A 206 4.53 12.81 -0.01
C ALA A 206 5.21 12.01 -1.14
N ALA A 207 4.53 11.00 -1.68
CA ALA A 207 4.99 10.24 -2.84
C ALA A 207 5.18 11.14 -4.07
N GLU A 208 4.17 11.95 -4.40
CA GLU A 208 4.20 12.91 -5.51
C GLU A 208 5.36 13.91 -5.36
N GLN A 209 5.52 14.47 -4.15
CA GLN A 209 6.59 15.44 -3.85
C GLN A 209 8.00 14.84 -3.96
N THR A 210 8.13 13.52 -3.89
CA THR A 210 9.42 12.81 -3.93
C THR A 210 9.59 11.96 -5.18
N ALA A 211 8.62 11.98 -6.12
CA ALA A 211 8.61 11.13 -7.31
C ALA A 211 9.82 11.31 -8.24
N HIS A 212 10.54 12.42 -8.10
CA HIS A 212 11.70 12.79 -8.93
C HIS A 212 13.05 12.32 -8.34
N SER A 213 13.08 11.79 -7.12
CA SER A 213 14.34 11.47 -6.43
C SER A 213 14.20 10.25 -5.54
N LEU A 214 15.03 9.23 -5.80
CA LEU A 214 15.07 8.01 -5.00
C LEU A 214 15.50 8.30 -3.55
N SER A 215 16.50 9.16 -3.33
CA SER A 215 16.93 9.54 -1.97
C SER A 215 15.79 10.24 -1.21
N ALA A 216 15.07 11.15 -1.87
CA ALA A 216 13.93 11.82 -1.28
C ALA A 216 12.79 10.84 -0.98
N ARG A 217 12.49 9.91 -1.90
CA ARG A 217 11.45 8.90 -1.67
C ARG A 217 11.77 8.03 -0.46
N LEU A 218 12.98 7.49 -0.39
CA LEU A 218 13.43 6.64 0.71
C LEU A 218 13.48 7.41 2.04
N ALA A 219 13.95 8.65 2.04
CA ALA A 219 14.02 9.45 3.27
C ALA A 219 12.63 9.80 3.82
N ILE A 220 11.67 10.14 2.95
CA ILE A 220 10.38 10.64 3.39
C ILE A 220 9.37 9.52 3.63
N VAL A 221 9.31 8.51 2.78
CA VAL A 221 8.27 7.47 2.92
C VAL A 221 8.70 6.42 3.96
N PRO A 222 9.62 5.48 3.69
CA PRO A 222 9.96 4.45 4.66
C PRO A 222 10.73 4.97 5.88
N CYS A 223 11.66 5.91 5.72
CA CYS A 223 12.46 6.38 6.87
C CYS A 223 11.77 7.44 7.74
N THR A 224 10.64 8.03 7.31
CA THR A 224 9.92 9.05 8.07
C THR A 224 8.46 8.69 8.33
N HIS A 225 7.68 8.40 7.29
CA HIS A 225 6.27 8.05 7.45
C HIS A 225 6.10 6.68 8.10
N GLU A 226 6.78 5.64 7.63
CA GLU A 226 6.68 4.30 8.24
C GLU A 226 7.37 4.25 9.61
N ALA A 227 8.52 4.91 9.75
CA ALA A 227 9.19 5.06 11.05
C ALA A 227 8.31 5.73 12.12
N ARG A 228 7.28 6.50 11.73
CA ARG A 228 6.30 7.06 12.68
C ARG A 228 5.37 6.00 13.26
N GLY A 229 5.10 4.92 12.53
CA GLY A 229 4.37 3.75 13.02
C GLY A 229 5.07 3.13 14.23
N LEU A 230 6.40 3.00 14.18
CA LEU A 230 7.21 2.46 15.28
C LEU A 230 7.05 3.23 16.60
N ASP A 231 6.79 4.54 16.52
CA ASP A 231 6.60 5.40 17.70
C ASP A 231 5.16 5.39 18.21
N THR A 232 4.18 5.26 17.32
CA THR A 232 2.75 5.53 17.61
C THR A 232 1.90 4.29 17.81
N THR A 233 2.34 3.14 17.29
CA THR A 233 1.64 1.86 17.44
C THR A 233 1.71 1.32 18.87
N PRO A 234 2.86 1.32 19.59
CA PRO A 234 2.93 0.76 20.95
C PRO A 234 1.97 1.40 21.96
N PRO A 235 1.82 2.74 22.04
CA PRO A 235 0.80 3.36 22.91
C PRO A 235 -0.64 3.02 22.49
N THR A 236 -0.88 2.74 21.21
CA THR A 236 -2.20 2.33 20.71
C THR A 236 -2.50 0.88 21.10
N LEU A 237 -1.52 -0.02 20.97
CA LEU A 237 -1.56 -1.39 21.45
C LEU A 237 -1.90 -1.47 22.94
N ALA A 238 -1.16 -0.74 23.78
CA ALA A 238 -1.38 -0.72 25.23
C ALA A 238 -2.80 -0.27 25.59
N ARG A 239 -3.36 0.72 24.88
CA ARG A 239 -4.73 1.19 25.07
C ARG A 239 -5.77 0.15 24.67
N LEU A 240 -5.57 -0.55 23.55
CA LEU A 240 -6.48 -1.60 23.09
C LEU A 240 -6.50 -2.79 24.06
N GLN A 241 -5.32 -3.22 24.53
CA GLN A 241 -5.20 -4.28 25.53
C GLN A 241 -5.90 -3.89 26.84
N ALA A 242 -5.69 -2.67 27.33
CA ALA A 242 -6.38 -2.17 28.52
C ALA A 242 -7.92 -2.09 28.36
N GLN A 243 -8.41 -1.98 27.12
CA GLN A 243 -9.84 -1.98 26.78
C GLN A 243 -10.40 -3.39 26.51
N GLY A 244 -9.57 -4.44 26.58
CA GLY A 244 -9.98 -5.82 26.29
C GLY A 244 -10.15 -6.12 24.80
N GLU A 245 -9.63 -5.27 23.92
CA GLU A 245 -9.77 -5.38 22.45
C GLU A 245 -8.66 -6.24 21.85
N GLN A 246 -8.64 -7.52 22.23
CA GLN A 246 -7.53 -8.41 21.92
C GLN A 246 -7.33 -8.60 20.41
N ALA A 247 -8.40 -8.80 19.64
CA ALA A 247 -8.28 -9.05 18.19
C ALA A 247 -7.61 -7.88 17.46
N MET A 248 -7.97 -6.64 17.79
CA MET A 248 -7.35 -5.46 17.18
C MET A 248 -5.91 -5.25 17.67
N ALA A 249 -5.64 -5.56 18.94
CA ALA A 249 -4.28 -5.51 19.47
C ALA A 249 -3.37 -6.53 18.77
N ASP A 250 -3.84 -7.75 18.54
CA ASP A 250 -3.08 -8.79 17.86
C ASP A 250 -2.75 -8.40 16.40
N ALA A 251 -3.72 -7.81 15.69
CA ALA A 251 -3.48 -7.30 14.35
C ALA A 251 -2.45 -6.17 14.31
N LEU A 252 -2.56 -5.18 15.18
CA LEU A 252 -1.58 -4.10 15.26
C LEU A 252 -0.20 -4.61 15.70
N GLN A 253 -0.12 -5.70 16.44
CA GLN A 253 1.14 -6.31 16.85
C GLN A 253 1.85 -7.00 15.68
N ILE A 254 1.08 -7.61 14.76
CA ILE A 254 1.60 -8.14 13.49
C ILE A 254 2.14 -6.99 12.64
N ILE A 255 1.30 -5.99 12.37
CA ILE A 255 1.67 -4.81 11.58
C ILE A 255 2.94 -4.17 12.16
N TYR A 256 2.96 -3.89 13.47
CA TYR A 256 4.12 -3.29 14.13
C TYR A 256 5.43 -4.06 13.93
N ARG A 257 5.39 -5.40 13.96
CA ARG A 257 6.59 -6.22 13.75
C ARG A 257 7.08 -6.08 12.31
N ASP A 258 6.17 -6.12 11.35
CA ASP A 258 6.50 -6.10 9.94
C ASP A 258 6.98 -4.69 9.53
N GLU A 259 6.43 -3.62 10.12
CA GLU A 259 6.90 -2.24 9.98
C GLU A 259 8.39 -2.03 10.31
N ILE A 260 8.94 -2.76 11.31
CA ILE A 260 10.38 -2.68 11.62
C ILE A 260 11.19 -3.11 10.40
N THR A 261 10.74 -4.14 9.68
CA THR A 261 11.42 -4.64 8.48
C THR A 261 11.24 -3.71 7.28
N HIS A 262 10.09 -3.04 7.16
CA HIS A 262 9.81 -2.03 6.12
C HIS A 262 10.72 -0.81 6.29
N VAL A 263 10.85 -0.30 7.52
CA VAL A 263 11.79 0.77 7.85
C VAL A 263 13.23 0.32 7.61
N ALA A 264 13.58 -0.92 7.95
CA ALA A 264 14.91 -1.47 7.68
C ALA A 264 15.25 -1.52 6.19
N ALA A 265 14.27 -1.83 5.33
CA ALA A 265 14.44 -1.74 3.88
C ALA A 265 14.72 -0.29 3.44
N GLY A 266 13.95 0.68 3.94
CA GLY A 266 14.20 2.10 3.70
C GLY A 266 15.61 2.54 4.09
N VAL A 267 16.05 2.19 5.30
CA VAL A 267 17.38 2.52 5.83
C VAL A 267 18.48 1.90 4.97
N ARG A 268 18.36 0.61 4.63
CA ARG A 268 19.32 -0.12 3.78
C ARG A 268 19.50 0.55 2.41
N TRP A 269 18.41 0.86 1.73
CA TRP A 269 18.49 1.44 0.38
C TRP A 269 18.91 2.90 0.40
N LEU A 270 18.52 3.68 1.42
CA LEU A 270 19.02 5.04 1.56
C LEU A 270 20.52 5.06 1.90
N THR A 271 20.99 4.07 2.66
CA THR A 271 22.42 3.87 2.93
C THR A 271 23.18 3.57 1.65
N LEU A 272 22.70 2.66 0.80
CA LEU A 272 23.31 2.41 -0.51
C LEU A 272 23.38 3.69 -1.38
N VAL A 273 22.30 4.48 -1.40
CA VAL A 273 22.27 5.74 -2.16
C VAL A 273 23.28 6.74 -1.59
N ALA A 274 23.39 6.85 -0.27
CA ALA A 274 24.37 7.71 0.39
C ALA A 274 25.81 7.29 0.07
N GLU A 275 26.10 5.99 0.12
CA GLU A 275 27.40 5.42 -0.25
C GLU A 275 27.77 5.74 -1.71
N ARG A 276 26.83 5.57 -2.65
CA ARG A 276 27.01 5.94 -4.08
C ARG A 276 27.29 7.43 -4.27
N GLN A 277 26.77 8.28 -3.39
CA GLN A 277 26.98 9.73 -3.40
C GLN A 277 28.21 10.18 -2.59
N GLY A 278 28.90 9.27 -1.89
CA GLY A 278 30.02 9.61 -1.02
C GLY A 278 29.63 10.45 0.20
N THR A 279 28.41 10.30 0.72
CA THR A 279 27.90 11.01 1.89
C THR A 279 27.51 10.05 3.02
N ASP A 280 27.44 10.58 4.24
CA ASP A 280 26.85 9.86 5.38
C ASP A 280 25.31 9.74 5.20
N PRO A 281 24.71 8.57 5.48
CA PRO A 281 23.30 8.35 5.28
C PRO A 281 22.39 9.14 6.23
N ALA A 282 22.80 9.41 7.47
CA ALA A 282 22.06 10.28 8.37
C ALA A 282 22.09 11.74 7.89
N ALA A 283 23.21 12.20 7.32
CA ALA A 283 23.32 13.51 6.70
C ALA A 283 22.46 13.63 5.42
N LEU A 284 22.40 12.59 4.59
CA LEU A 284 21.52 12.55 3.41
C LEU A 284 20.05 12.58 3.85
N PHE A 285 19.67 11.75 4.81
CA PHE A 285 18.34 11.76 5.40
C PHE A 285 17.95 13.14 5.93
N ALA A 286 18.81 13.77 6.73
CA ALA A 286 18.55 15.11 7.26
C ALA A 286 18.37 16.16 6.16
N THR A 287 19.15 16.05 5.08
CA THR A 287 19.04 16.94 3.91
C THR A 287 17.70 16.79 3.22
N GLU A 288 17.29 15.56 2.91
CA GLU A 288 16.02 15.29 2.21
C GLU A 288 14.82 15.62 3.11
N LEU A 289 14.89 15.30 4.40
CA LEU A 289 13.88 15.67 5.38
C LEU A 289 13.70 17.19 5.46
N GLY A 290 14.80 17.95 5.53
CA GLY A 290 14.75 19.42 5.55
C GLY A 290 14.14 20.03 4.28
N ARG A 291 14.32 19.38 3.13
CA ARG A 291 13.74 19.81 1.85
C ARG A 291 12.25 19.49 1.75
N HIS A 292 11.86 18.27 2.08
CA HIS A 292 10.56 17.71 1.72
C HIS A 292 9.59 17.54 2.91
N TYR A 293 10.07 17.59 4.16
CA TYR A 293 9.25 17.38 5.35
C TYR A 293 9.35 18.55 6.35
N LYS A 294 8.77 19.69 5.96
CA LYS A 294 8.84 20.96 6.71
C LYS A 294 8.26 20.91 8.12
N GLY A 295 7.45 19.90 8.45
CA GLY A 295 6.90 19.67 9.79
C GLY A 295 7.96 19.26 10.82
N GLY A 296 9.08 18.67 10.38
CA GLY A 296 10.10 18.08 11.24
C GLY A 296 9.62 16.82 11.97
N LEU A 297 10.55 16.07 12.55
CA LEU A 297 10.22 14.90 13.37
C LEU A 297 9.85 15.34 14.78
N LYS A 298 8.87 14.66 15.40
CA LYS A 298 8.43 14.98 16.75
C LYS A 298 8.55 13.77 17.68
N PRO A 299 9.14 13.92 18.87
CA PRO A 299 9.17 12.88 19.89
C PRO A 299 7.74 12.59 20.44
N PRO A 300 7.55 11.48 21.19
CA PRO A 300 8.55 10.48 21.56
C PRO A 300 8.97 9.61 20.37
N PHE A 301 10.22 9.18 20.38
CA PHE A 301 10.78 8.20 19.43
C PHE A 301 10.93 6.85 20.13
N ASN A 302 10.64 5.77 19.41
CA ASN A 302 10.92 4.41 19.88
C ASN A 302 12.35 4.03 19.48
N ASP A 303 13.32 4.45 20.30
CA ASP A 303 14.75 4.25 20.01
C ASP A 303 15.12 2.77 19.79
N ALA A 304 14.49 1.86 20.54
CA ALA A 304 14.75 0.43 20.43
C ALA A 304 14.29 -0.14 19.07
N ALA A 305 13.05 0.15 18.65
CA ALA A 305 12.53 -0.34 17.38
C ALA A 305 13.22 0.32 16.18
N ARG A 306 13.51 1.63 16.27
CA ARG A 306 14.27 2.33 15.23
C ARG A 306 15.68 1.75 15.09
N ALA A 307 16.34 1.43 16.20
CA ALA A 307 17.66 0.78 16.17
C ALA A 307 17.60 -0.64 15.59
N GLU A 308 16.54 -1.41 15.84
CA GLU A 308 16.30 -2.71 15.21
C GLU A 308 16.16 -2.60 13.69
N ALA A 309 15.54 -1.52 13.21
CA ALA A 309 15.50 -1.16 11.79
C ALA A 309 16.81 -0.55 11.24
N GLY A 310 17.87 -0.46 12.04
CA GLY A 310 19.15 0.17 11.66
C GLY A 310 19.16 1.71 11.68
N MET A 311 18.07 2.35 12.09
CA MET A 311 17.94 3.80 12.21
C MET A 311 18.36 4.25 13.60
N THR A 312 19.65 4.51 13.81
CA THR A 312 20.17 4.97 15.10
C THR A 312 19.75 6.41 15.43
N PRO A 313 19.86 6.86 16.70
CA PRO A 313 19.55 8.24 17.08
C PRO A 313 20.26 9.33 16.25
N ALA A 314 21.42 9.03 15.65
CA ALA A 314 22.14 9.94 14.78
C ALA A 314 21.33 10.40 13.55
N TRP A 315 20.37 9.57 13.10
CA TRP A 315 19.51 9.88 11.96
C TRP A 315 18.48 10.97 12.29
N TYR A 316 17.78 10.83 13.42
CA TYR A 316 16.57 11.60 13.69
C TYR A 316 16.71 12.63 14.81
N MET A 317 17.62 12.44 15.77
CA MET A 317 17.79 13.42 16.85
C MET A 317 18.26 14.80 16.36
N PRO A 318 19.18 14.93 15.40
CA PRO A 318 19.62 16.24 14.91
C PRO A 318 18.52 17.05 14.20
N VAL A 319 17.48 16.37 13.71
CA VAL A 319 16.37 16.96 12.96
C VAL A 319 15.04 16.91 13.72
N ALA A 320 15.06 16.45 14.97
CA ALA A 320 13.91 16.43 15.85
C ALA A 320 13.56 17.85 16.30
N ARG A 321 12.28 18.19 16.23
CA ARG A 321 11.73 19.41 16.82
C ARG A 321 11.26 19.12 18.23
N MET A 322 11.91 19.75 19.20
CA MET A 322 11.44 19.75 20.58
C MET A 322 10.34 20.80 20.70
N ASP A 323 9.17 20.42 21.22
CA ASP A 323 8.13 21.39 21.53
C ASP A 323 8.64 22.28 22.68
N GLU A 324 8.65 23.61 22.48
CA GLU A 324 9.11 24.61 23.47
C GLU A 324 8.38 24.52 24.83
N LYS A 325 7.25 23.81 24.90
CA LYS A 325 6.43 23.63 26.11
C LYS A 325 6.95 22.59 27.11
N MET A 326 8.01 21.84 26.78
CA MET A 326 8.61 20.84 27.67
C MET A 326 9.91 21.32 28.33
N ALA A 327 10.31 22.58 28.09
CA ALA A 327 11.53 23.19 28.62
C ALA A 327 11.29 24.14 29.83
N GLY A 328 10.11 24.06 30.46
CA GLY A 328 9.73 24.89 31.61
C GLY A 328 9.26 24.06 32.79
#